data_AF-A0A7S3ACQ1-F1
#
_entry.id   AF-A0A7S3ACQ1-F1
#
_cell.length_a   1.000
_cell.length_b   1.000
_cell.length_c   1.000
_cell.angle_alpha   90.00
_cell.angle_beta   90.00
_cell.angle_gamma   90.00
#
_symmetry.space_group_name_H-M   'P 1'
#
loop_
_entity.id
_entity.type
_entity.pdbx_description
1 polymer ?
#
loop_
_entity_poly.entity_id
_entity_poly.type
_entity_poly.pdbx_seq_one_letter_code
_entity_poly.pdbx_strand_id
1 'polypeptide(L)'
;MTGLGDTKTQSLLDFTHVTDMSMEKQSSQKLDKLIMHMDPNARMTESELSGFLKLYGRYMKERSSKTEIDWNLIKQPDASILRPYSDLPEVGEDAVGVLSKLAVLKLNGGLGTSMGCTGPKSVIEVRGDTTFLDLTVQ
;
A
#
# COMPACT_ATOMS: atom_id res chain seq x y z
N MET A 1 0.13 28.78 -39.96
CA MET A 1 0.80 28.82 -38.63
C MET A 1 -0.03 27.92 -37.72
N THR A 2 0.20 26.61 -37.82
CA THR A 2 0.98 25.77 -36.87
C THR A 2 0.25 25.53 -35.55
N GLY A 3 -0.26 24.30 -35.41
CA GLY A 3 -0.78 23.74 -34.17
C GLY A 3 -0.98 22.23 -34.34
N LEU A 4 0.13 21.48 -34.45
CA LEU A 4 0.13 20.02 -34.35
C LEU A 4 -0.25 19.65 -32.90
N GLY A 5 -1.46 19.14 -32.70
CA GLY A 5 -1.95 18.67 -31.41
C GLY A 5 -2.45 17.23 -31.52
N ASP A 6 -1.72 16.34 -30.85
CA ASP A 6 -2.11 15.01 -30.37
C ASP A 6 -2.76 14.03 -31.35
N THR A 7 -1.91 13.29 -32.06
CA THR A 7 -2.23 11.92 -32.50
C THR A 7 -1.07 11.02 -32.13
N LYS A 8 -1.00 10.58 -30.86
CA LYS A 8 -0.18 9.40 -30.53
C LYS A 8 -0.74 8.26 -31.37
N THR A 9 0.04 7.79 -32.32
CA THR A 9 -0.35 6.75 -33.27
C THR A 9 -0.73 5.48 -32.50
N GLN A 10 -1.90 4.89 -32.76
CA GLN A 10 -2.38 3.65 -32.13
C GLN A 10 -1.29 2.56 -32.05
N SER A 11 -0.46 2.46 -33.11
CA SER A 11 0.69 1.55 -33.19
C SER A 11 1.75 1.74 -32.11
N LEU A 12 2.00 2.96 -31.61
CA LEU A 12 2.95 3.20 -30.52
C LEU A 12 2.38 2.75 -29.17
N LEU A 13 1.08 2.95 -28.94
CA LEU A 13 0.40 2.49 -27.73
C LEU A 13 0.36 0.96 -27.69
N ASP A 14 0.03 0.32 -28.82
CA ASP A 14 0.05 -1.14 -28.96
C ASP A 14 1.46 -1.72 -28.75
N PHE A 15 2.51 -1.04 -29.24
CA PHE A 15 3.89 -1.45 -29.01
C PHE A 15 4.31 -1.30 -27.53
N THR A 16 3.92 -0.22 -26.85
CA THR A 16 4.18 -0.06 -25.41
C THR A 16 3.46 -1.13 -24.58
N HIS A 17 2.21 -1.45 -24.92
CA HIS A 17 1.45 -2.49 -24.21
C HIS A 17 2.06 -3.90 -24.41
N VAL A 18 2.51 -4.24 -25.62
CA VAL A 18 3.17 -5.52 -25.90
C VAL A 18 4.52 -5.62 -25.20
N THR A 19 5.27 -4.52 -25.10
CA THR A 19 6.54 -4.50 -24.36
C THR A 19 6.32 -4.66 -22.85
N ASP A 20 5.30 -4.03 -22.28
CA ASP A 20 4.96 -4.17 -20.85
C ASP A 20 4.56 -5.60 -20.48
N MET A 21 3.68 -6.24 -21.25
CA MET A 21 3.27 -7.64 -21.03
C MET A 21 4.44 -8.62 -21.15
N SER A 22 5.38 -8.34 -22.06
CA SER A 22 6.61 -9.14 -22.21
C SER A 22 7.52 -9.01 -20.98
N MET A 23 7.64 -7.81 -20.41
CA MET A 23 8.44 -7.55 -19.21
C MET A 23 7.82 -8.15 -17.94
N GLU A 24 6.49 -8.15 -17.81
CA GLU A 24 5.78 -8.83 -16.71
C GLU A 24 6.06 -10.33 -16.71
N LYS A 25 5.90 -10.97 -17.87
CA LYS A 25 6.20 -12.41 -18.04
C LYS A 25 7.66 -12.73 -17.75
N GLN A 26 8.59 -11.89 -18.21
CA GLN A 26 10.01 -12.05 -17.91
C GLN A 26 10.31 -11.91 -16.41
N SER A 27 9.61 -11.01 -15.72
CA SER A 27 9.79 -10.78 -14.27
C SER A 27 9.27 -11.95 -13.46
N SER A 28 8.11 -12.52 -13.82
CA SER A 28 7.60 -13.76 -13.21
C SER A 28 8.58 -14.93 -13.39
N GLN A 29 9.09 -15.16 -14.60
CA GLN A 29 10.05 -16.25 -14.86
C GLN A 29 11.36 -16.09 -14.08
N LYS A 30 11.83 -14.85 -13.89
CA LYS A 30 13.02 -14.58 -13.07
C LYS A 30 12.75 -14.86 -11.60
N LEU A 31 11.56 -14.51 -11.12
CA LEU A 31 11.18 -14.71 -9.73
C LEU A 31 11.02 -16.20 -9.40
N ASP A 32 10.44 -16.98 -10.30
CA ASP A 32 10.37 -18.45 -10.16
C ASP A 32 11.77 -19.07 -10.06
N LYS A 33 12.69 -18.64 -10.94
CA LYS A 33 14.09 -19.10 -10.90
C LYS A 33 14.79 -18.71 -9.60
N LEU A 34 14.52 -17.52 -9.06
CA LEU A 34 15.08 -17.07 -7.80
C LEU A 34 14.58 -17.96 -6.65
N ILE A 35 13.26 -18.15 -6.55
CA ILE A 35 12.61 -18.95 -5.51
C ILE A 35 13.13 -20.39 -5.49
N MET A 36 13.42 -20.98 -6.66
CA MET A 36 14.00 -22.33 -6.76
C MET A 36 15.33 -22.50 -6.00
N HIS A 37 16.12 -21.43 -5.88
CA HIS A 37 17.45 -21.46 -5.24
C HIS A 37 17.45 -20.89 -3.82
N MET A 38 16.29 -20.47 -3.29
CA MET A 38 16.16 -19.93 -1.95
C MET A 38 15.95 -21.04 -0.92
N ASP A 39 16.44 -20.79 0.29
CA ASP A 39 16.09 -21.58 1.49
C ASP A 39 14.56 -21.67 1.61
N PRO A 40 13.99 -22.85 1.91
CA PRO A 40 12.54 -23.01 2.03
C PRO A 40 11.85 -21.98 2.95
N ASN A 41 12.50 -21.54 4.03
CA ASN A 41 11.95 -20.56 4.97
C ASN A 41 12.09 -19.11 4.48
N ALA A 42 12.91 -18.88 3.46
CA ALA A 42 13.08 -17.57 2.83
C ALA A 42 12.23 -17.42 1.56
N ARG A 43 11.57 -18.49 1.09
CA ARG A 43 10.71 -18.45 -0.10
C ARG A 43 9.46 -17.65 0.22
N MET A 44 9.09 -16.79 -0.73
CA MET A 44 7.76 -16.17 -0.73
C MET A 44 6.69 -17.25 -0.80
N THR A 45 5.63 -17.07 -0.03
CA THR A 45 4.39 -17.85 -0.16
C THR A 45 3.74 -17.58 -1.52
N GLU A 46 2.86 -18.49 -1.94
CA GLU A 46 2.07 -18.32 -3.16
C GLU A 46 1.23 -17.02 -3.12
N SER A 47 0.67 -16.68 -1.96
CA SER A 47 -0.08 -15.43 -1.76
C SER A 47 0.78 -14.17 -1.91
N GLU A 48 2.00 -14.18 -1.37
CA GLU A 48 2.92 -13.03 -1.47
C GLU A 48 3.41 -12.86 -2.91
N LEU A 49 3.73 -13.97 -3.59
CA LEU A 49 4.16 -13.96 -4.98
C LEU A 49 3.03 -13.45 -5.89
N SER A 50 1.82 -13.98 -5.73
CA SER A 50 0.64 -13.54 -6.47
C SER A 50 0.33 -12.06 -6.23
N GLY A 51 0.39 -11.61 -4.98
CA GLY A 51 0.21 -10.21 -4.61
C GLY A 51 1.25 -9.29 -5.24
N PHE A 52 2.52 -9.69 -5.21
CA PHE A 52 3.62 -8.96 -5.86
C PHE A 52 3.40 -8.84 -7.37
N LEU A 53 3.14 -9.95 -8.06
CA LEU A 53 2.94 -9.96 -9.51
C LEU A 53 1.74 -9.09 -9.92
N LYS A 54 0.63 -9.17 -9.18
CA LYS A 54 -0.54 -8.32 -9.40
C LYS A 54 -0.21 -6.83 -9.26
N LEU A 55 0.54 -6.45 -8.24
CA LEU A 55 0.94 -5.06 -8.03
C LEU A 55 1.90 -4.58 -9.13
N TYR A 56 2.86 -5.42 -9.52
CA TYR A 56 3.84 -5.13 -10.55
C TYR A 56 3.20 -4.99 -11.94
N GLY A 57 2.31 -5.91 -12.32
CA GLY A 57 1.55 -5.83 -13.57
C GLY A 57 0.70 -4.56 -13.64
N ARG A 58 0.04 -4.19 -12.53
CA ARG A 58 -0.68 -2.91 -12.42
C ARG A 58 0.26 -1.71 -12.61
N TYR A 59 1.42 -1.71 -11.95
CA TYR A 59 2.41 -0.64 -12.09
C TYR A 59 2.85 -0.46 -13.55
N MET A 60 3.14 -1.55 -14.26
CA MET A 60 3.55 -1.48 -15.67
C MET A 60 2.44 -0.89 -16.55
N LYS A 61 1.22 -1.39 -16.39
CA LYS A 61 0.05 -0.88 -17.12
C LYS A 61 -0.19 0.61 -16.90
N GLU A 62 -0.15 1.06 -15.63
CA GLU A 62 -0.42 2.44 -15.25
C GLU A 62 0.72 3.40 -15.62
N ARG A 63 1.97 2.91 -15.59
CA ARG A 63 3.15 3.69 -16.04
C ARG A 63 3.03 4.09 -17.51
N SER A 64 2.51 3.19 -18.36
CA SER A 64 2.33 3.44 -19.78
C SER A 64 1.09 4.28 -20.09
N SER A 65 -0.01 4.09 -19.34
CA SER A 65 -1.24 4.88 -19.52
C SER A 65 -1.13 6.32 -19.00
N LYS A 66 -0.21 6.59 -18.05
CA LYS A 66 -0.06 7.89 -17.37
C LYS A 66 -1.41 8.42 -16.87
N THR A 67 -2.21 7.56 -16.27
CA THR A 67 -3.52 7.97 -15.76
C THR A 67 -3.32 8.90 -14.57
N GLU A 68 -3.54 10.19 -14.81
CA GLU A 68 -3.51 11.23 -13.79
C GLU A 68 -4.89 11.42 -13.17
N ILE A 69 -4.93 11.97 -11.96
CA ILE A 69 -6.18 12.36 -11.32
C ILE A 69 -6.74 13.58 -12.08
N ASP A 70 -7.95 13.47 -12.62
CA ASP A 70 -8.64 14.62 -13.18
C ASP A 70 -9.06 15.57 -12.06
N TRP A 71 -8.36 16.71 -11.99
CA TRP A 71 -8.58 17.74 -10.98
C TRP A 71 -10.02 18.24 -10.95
N ASN A 72 -10.72 18.25 -12.09
CA ASN A 72 -12.09 18.75 -12.19
C ASN A 72 -13.12 17.81 -11.53
N LEU A 73 -12.74 16.55 -11.30
CA LEU A 73 -13.59 15.57 -10.60
C LEU A 73 -13.44 15.63 -9.08
N ILE A 74 -12.43 16.34 -8.57
CA ILE A 74 -12.21 16.51 -7.13
C ILE A 74 -13.28 17.45 -6.56
N LYS A 75 -13.98 16.99 -5.53
CA LYS A 75 -15.03 17.74 -4.83
C LYS A 75 -14.81 17.66 -3.33
N GLN A 76 -15.27 18.68 -2.61
CA GLN A 76 -15.27 18.64 -1.15
C GLN A 76 -16.25 17.55 -0.67
N PRO A 77 -15.86 16.72 0.31
CA PRO A 77 -16.78 15.76 0.90
C PRO A 77 -17.87 16.50 1.67
N ASP A 78 -19.11 16.02 1.57
CA ASP A 78 -20.21 16.56 2.35
C ASP A 78 -20.25 15.96 3.78
N ALA A 79 -21.14 16.49 4.62
CA ALA A 79 -21.29 16.07 6.01
C ALA A 79 -21.78 14.62 6.18
N SER A 80 -22.32 13.99 5.13
CA SER A 80 -22.68 12.57 5.16
C SER A 80 -21.46 11.66 5.05
N ILE A 81 -20.41 12.13 4.37
CA ILE A 81 -19.12 11.43 4.22
C ILE A 81 -18.19 11.75 5.39
N LEU A 82 -18.15 13.01 5.83
CA LEU A 82 -17.25 13.48 6.89
C LEU A 82 -18.03 14.11 8.04
N ARG A 83 -18.26 13.33 9.10
CA ARG A 83 -18.94 13.80 10.31
C ARG A 83 -17.96 14.37 11.34
N PRO A 84 -18.24 15.55 11.93
CA PRO A 84 -17.48 16.07 13.07
C PRO A 84 -17.50 15.10 14.25
N TYR A 85 -16.38 15.02 14.98
CA TYR A 85 -16.28 14.19 16.18
C TYR A 85 -17.28 14.61 17.26
N SER A 86 -17.56 15.92 17.38
CA SER A 86 -18.54 16.48 18.32
C SER A 86 -19.96 15.97 18.11
N ASP A 87 -20.27 15.46 16.92
CA ASP A 87 -21.61 15.05 16.53
C ASP A 87 -21.80 13.53 16.73
N LEU A 88 -20.76 12.82 17.17
CA LEU A 88 -20.85 11.41 17.51
C LEU A 88 -21.72 11.23 18.76
N PRO A 89 -22.61 10.23 18.79
CA PRO A 89 -23.40 9.94 19.96
C PRO A 89 -22.49 9.53 21.13
N GLU A 90 -22.92 9.84 22.34
CA GLU A 90 -22.30 9.28 23.54
C GLU A 90 -22.40 7.76 23.54
N VAL A 91 -21.51 7.12 24.30
CA VAL A 91 -21.44 5.66 24.36
C VAL A 91 -22.75 5.12 24.94
N GLY A 92 -23.40 4.21 24.19
CA GLY A 92 -24.63 3.56 24.62
C GLY A 92 -24.43 2.62 25.81
N GLU A 93 -25.54 2.11 26.36
CA GLU A 93 -25.55 1.28 27.58
C GLU A 93 -24.68 0.01 27.47
N ASP A 94 -24.49 -0.54 26.27
CA ASP A 94 -23.67 -1.73 26.01
C ASP A 94 -22.23 -1.40 25.53
N ALA A 95 -21.60 -0.40 26.14
CA ALA A 95 -20.21 -0.02 25.86
C ALA A 95 -19.26 -1.23 25.88
N VAL A 96 -19.41 -2.08 26.89
CA VAL A 96 -18.53 -3.22 27.17
C VAL A 96 -18.78 -4.36 26.18
N GLY A 97 -20.04 -4.64 25.81
CA GLY A 97 -20.35 -5.70 24.85
C GLY A 97 -19.79 -5.43 23.47
N VAL A 98 -19.72 -4.16 23.04
CA VAL A 98 -19.13 -3.78 21.74
C VAL A 98 -17.62 -4.04 21.69
N LEU A 99 -16.91 -3.89 22.82
CA LEU A 99 -15.46 -4.12 22.86
C LEU A 99 -15.07 -5.57 22.53
N SER A 100 -15.96 -6.54 22.80
CA SER A 100 -15.73 -7.95 22.43
C SER A 100 -15.61 -8.19 20.91
N LYS A 101 -16.09 -7.24 20.10
CA LYS A 101 -16.04 -7.28 18.64
C LYS A 101 -14.91 -6.40 18.06
N LEU A 102 -14.23 -5.63 18.91
CA LEU A 102 -13.20 -4.68 18.50
C LEU A 102 -11.83 -5.37 18.46
N ALA A 103 -11.09 -5.14 17.37
CA ALA A 103 -9.68 -5.51 17.26
C ALA A 103 -8.82 -4.25 17.12
N VAL A 104 -7.69 -4.20 17.82
CA VAL A 104 -6.70 -3.12 17.70
C VAL A 104 -5.49 -3.64 16.95
N LEU A 105 -5.22 -3.09 15.76
CA LEU A 105 -4.05 -3.39 14.95
C LEU A 105 -3.09 -2.21 14.95
N LYS A 106 -1.82 -2.44 15.33
CA LYS A 106 -0.75 -1.45 15.23
C LYS A 106 0.24 -1.86 14.14
N LEU A 107 0.53 -0.93 13.22
CA LEU A 107 1.51 -1.15 12.17
C LEU A 107 2.94 -1.01 12.73
N ASN A 108 3.70 -2.10 12.73
CA ASN A 108 5.07 -2.14 13.28
C ASN A 108 6.16 -2.47 12.24
N GLY A 109 5.93 -2.16 10.96
CA GLY A 109 6.93 -2.36 9.91
C GLY A 109 8.03 -1.30 9.86
N GLY A 110 7.88 -0.20 10.61
CA GLY A 110 8.83 0.92 10.61
C GLY A 110 10.04 0.67 11.50
N LEU A 111 11.24 0.96 10.98
CA LEU A 111 12.49 0.91 11.73
C LEU A 111 12.82 2.26 12.38
N GLY A 112 13.57 2.22 13.49
CA GLY A 112 14.06 3.39 14.22
C GLY A 112 15.26 4.11 13.58
N THR A 113 15.61 3.76 12.34
CA THR A 113 16.86 4.20 11.70
C THR A 113 16.96 5.71 11.53
N SER A 114 15.84 6.41 11.30
CA SER A 114 15.81 7.87 11.23
C SER A 114 16.14 8.56 12.55
N MET A 115 16.07 7.83 13.67
CA MET A 115 16.39 8.32 15.02
C MET A 115 17.74 7.78 15.51
N GLY A 116 18.54 7.14 14.64
CA GLY A 116 19.83 6.55 15.01
C GLY A 116 19.72 5.23 15.81
N CYS A 117 18.51 4.69 15.96
CA CYS A 117 18.28 3.43 16.67
C CYS A 117 18.34 2.24 15.71
N THR A 118 18.80 1.10 16.23
CA THR A 118 18.74 -0.19 15.53
C THR A 118 17.46 -0.93 15.90
N GLY A 119 16.71 -1.43 14.91
CA GLY A 119 15.53 -2.26 15.13
C GLY A 119 14.18 -1.55 14.94
N PRO A 120 13.07 -2.20 15.31
CA PRO A 120 11.72 -1.66 15.16
C PRO A 120 11.52 -0.36 15.93
N LYS A 121 10.72 0.56 15.40
CA LYS A 121 10.42 1.81 16.08
C LYS A 121 9.63 1.59 17.38
N SER A 122 8.86 0.51 17.49
CA SER A 122 8.01 0.23 18.66
C SER A 122 8.79 -0.10 19.93
N VAL A 123 10.03 -0.58 19.84
CA VAL A 123 10.86 -0.99 20.99
C VAL A 123 11.72 0.14 21.55
N ILE A 124 11.53 1.36 21.05
CA ILE A 124 12.26 2.53 21.51
C ILE A 124 11.61 3.03 22.80
N GLU A 125 12.43 3.25 23.81
CA GLU A 125 12.03 3.85 25.08
C GLU A 125 11.59 5.31 24.85
N VAL A 126 10.42 5.64 25.39
CA VAL A 126 9.79 6.96 25.21
C VAL A 126 9.52 7.68 26.52
N ARG A 127 9.28 6.95 27.62
CA ARG A 127 9.04 7.56 28.93
C ARG A 127 9.30 6.57 30.07
N GLY A 128 10.20 6.91 30.99
CA GLY A 128 10.38 6.15 32.23
C GLY A 128 10.57 4.66 31.98
N ASP A 129 11.52 4.33 31.10
CA ASP A 129 11.87 2.96 30.69
C ASP A 129 10.74 2.16 30.03
N THR A 130 9.68 2.84 29.56
CA THR A 130 8.60 2.23 28.77
C THR A 130 8.78 2.53 27.28
N THR A 131 8.57 1.51 26.46
CA THR A 131 8.58 1.62 25.00
C THR A 131 7.19 1.97 24.44
N PHE A 132 7.10 2.32 23.15
CA PHE A 132 5.79 2.48 22.49
C PHE A 132 4.94 1.20 22.55
N LEU A 133 5.58 0.03 22.48
CA LEU A 133 4.89 -1.25 22.58
C LEU A 133 4.34 -1.46 24.00
N ASP A 134 5.13 -1.15 25.03
CA ASP A 134 4.68 -1.27 26.43
C ASP A 134 3.48 -0.37 26.70
N LEU A 135 3.52 0.88 26.22
CA LEU A 135 2.40 1.82 26.35
C LEU A 135 1.13 1.39 25.61
N THR A 136 1.24 0.54 24.59
CA THR A 136 0.07 0.03 23.85
C THR A 136 -0.56 -1.18 24.55
N VAL A 137 0.24 -1.94 25.29
CA VAL A 137 -0.20 -3.17 25.97
C VAL A 137 -0.77 -2.87 27.36
N GLN A 138 -0.28 -1.82 28.03
CA GLN A 138 -0.81 -1.31 29.30
C GLN A 138 -2.28 -0.87 29.18
#